data_AF-A0A959AAA7-F1
#
_entry.id   AF-A0A959AAA7-F1
#
_cell.length_a   1.000
_cell.length_b   1.000
_cell.length_c   1.000
_cell.angle_alpha   90.00
_cell.angle_beta   90.00
_cell.angle_gamma   90.00
#
_symmetry.space_group_name_H-M   'P 1'
#
loop_
_entity.id
_entity.type
_entity.pdbx_description
1 polymer ?
#
loop_
_entity_poly.entity_id
_entity_poly.type
_entity_poly.pdbx_seq_one_letter_code
_entity_poly.pdbx_strand_id
1 'polypeptide(L)'
;MENKIITIIIFLLTFVVGCSDDEELMPTNTAPIITDQSFSIAEDAPIGTSLGTVVALDLDSDPMTFSITNGNTDESFQIDSLSGELTLYGMLDFGMTSSYTLSVQVSDEEGIANANIIVNVLPAETTVSCPGFPGNSFFDGQLADADYWSDQPEILSAGLGFADIVGIEVDEITEALVESIGGAWASNISCEDTDDRTFTNTRANLESVFCVQNPYNDVFKEGAIGLDALPMVLSWPCKTSTIDLSDFKITVSNGEEITPSAVGCFPNVEINERNTIVLVGEFANKRPSSDPGSRYVTKVEIVGELILIGPDGQEFNAQGLFKETFSSPYDANNGPVLVGAKINYCDPDIADGPSIQLPIQRPGNDEYALYGDILAQAQANGEVSCRIRVLTSGGFSPDGVRGVLPTDYEKFFRIHALGANGATVMLEQTNVNYAVQGGTLKVIGLSDLGGKEGENGILYDDCYDEDGDNYIDIILVGDDAAMRNITHVEIPSLAGGYSAFYNPGGPGPTPYPNVRYTAPGPPDLEPVRMALDNPMRVSN
;
A
#
# COMPACT_ATOMS: atom_id res chain seq x y z
N MET A 1 -54.84 15.95 -45.47
CA MET A 1 -54.88 14.68 -46.22
C MET A 1 -55.07 13.56 -45.22
N GLU A 2 -56.12 12.76 -45.42
CA GLU A 2 -56.41 11.39 -44.91
C GLU A 2 -56.21 11.13 -43.40
N ASN A 3 -57.20 10.87 -42.54
CA ASN A 3 -58.43 10.06 -42.58
C ASN A 3 -58.25 8.58 -42.98
N LYS A 4 -58.33 7.67 -41.97
CA LYS A 4 -59.09 6.39 -41.94
C LYS A 4 -58.80 5.65 -40.62
N ILE A 5 -59.72 5.65 -39.66
CA ILE A 5 -60.84 4.69 -39.42
C ILE A 5 -60.34 3.30 -38.98
N ILE A 6 -60.64 2.94 -37.72
CA ILE A 6 -61.12 1.58 -37.36
C ILE A 6 -62.31 1.73 -36.41
N THR A 7 -63.43 1.19 -36.87
CA THR A 7 -64.73 1.05 -36.21
C THR A 7 -64.73 -0.16 -35.28
N ILE A 8 -65.27 -0.04 -34.07
CA ILE A 8 -65.84 -1.19 -33.34
C ILE A 8 -67.22 -0.83 -32.78
N ILE A 9 -68.10 -1.82 -32.91
CA ILE A 9 -69.55 -1.84 -32.89
C ILE A 9 -70.10 -1.69 -31.46
N ILE A 10 -71.13 -0.84 -31.33
CA ILE A 10 -72.01 -0.75 -30.16
C ILE A 10 -73.09 -1.84 -30.30
N PHE A 11 -73.20 -2.73 -29.31
CA PHE A 11 -74.41 -3.53 -29.09
C PHE A 11 -75.14 -2.99 -27.86
N LEU A 12 -76.34 -2.50 -28.11
CA LEU A 12 -77.29 -2.03 -27.10
C LEU A 12 -77.99 -3.26 -26.50
N LEU A 13 -77.94 -3.43 -25.18
CA LEU A 13 -78.88 -4.28 -24.47
C LEU A 13 -79.33 -3.56 -23.20
N THR A 14 -80.58 -3.10 -23.21
CA THR A 14 -81.32 -2.66 -22.03
C THR A 14 -81.38 -3.79 -21.02
N PHE A 15 -80.85 -3.57 -19.82
CA PHE A 15 -81.09 -4.44 -18.68
C PHE A 15 -82.08 -3.78 -17.70
N VAL A 16 -83.06 -4.60 -17.34
CA VAL A 16 -84.14 -4.35 -16.41
C VAL A 16 -83.56 -4.16 -15.01
N VAL A 17 -84.05 -3.16 -14.28
CA VAL A 17 -83.79 -3.01 -12.83
C VAL A 17 -84.43 -4.20 -12.12
N GLY A 18 -83.62 -5.21 -11.83
CA GLY A 18 -83.89 -6.22 -10.83
C GLY A 18 -83.16 -5.80 -9.56
N CYS A 19 -83.91 -5.54 -8.49
CA CYS A 19 -83.37 -5.57 -7.13
C CYS A 19 -82.81 -6.99 -6.89
N SER A 20 -81.50 -7.16 -7.03
CA SER A 20 -80.77 -8.05 -6.14
C SER A 20 -80.17 -7.18 -5.05
N ASP A 21 -80.25 -7.66 -3.82
CA ASP A 21 -79.53 -7.10 -2.69
C ASP A 21 -78.04 -7.12 -3.02
N ASP A 22 -77.53 -6.02 -3.58
CA ASP A 22 -76.09 -5.78 -3.61
C ASP A 22 -75.77 -5.30 -2.20
N GLU A 23 -75.40 -6.25 -1.32
CA GLU A 23 -74.53 -5.94 -0.20
C GLU A 23 -73.35 -5.18 -0.81
N GLU A 24 -73.35 -3.87 -0.61
CA GLU A 24 -72.20 -3.02 -0.88
C GLU A 24 -71.11 -3.55 0.07
N LEU A 25 -70.28 -4.47 -0.44
CA LEU A 25 -69.10 -4.95 0.25
C LEU A 25 -68.24 -3.72 0.48
N MET A 26 -68.39 -3.12 1.66
CA MET A 26 -67.45 -2.14 2.19
C MET A 26 -66.06 -2.74 1.99
N PRO A 27 -65.08 -1.99 1.45
CA PRO A 27 -63.73 -2.50 1.28
C PRO A 27 -63.30 -3.07 2.64
N THR A 28 -63.02 -4.36 2.68
CA THR A 28 -62.54 -5.02 3.90
C THR A 28 -61.10 -4.58 4.08
N ASN A 29 -60.79 -3.95 5.22
CA ASN A 29 -59.43 -3.52 5.52
C ASN A 29 -58.44 -4.68 5.35
N THR A 30 -57.32 -4.39 4.69
CA THR A 30 -56.18 -5.26 4.52
C THR A 30 -55.06 -4.78 5.42
N ALA A 31 -54.85 -5.47 6.54
CA ALA A 31 -53.80 -5.13 7.50
C ALA A 31 -52.43 -4.86 6.81
N PRO A 32 -51.59 -4.00 7.41
CA PRO A 32 -50.33 -3.60 6.78
C PRO A 32 -49.40 -4.78 6.52
N ILE A 33 -48.52 -4.64 5.55
CA ILE A 33 -47.48 -5.59 5.21
C ILE A 33 -46.13 -4.99 5.58
N ILE A 34 -45.44 -5.65 6.48
CA ILE A 34 -44.04 -5.34 6.85
C ILE A 34 -43.22 -6.63 6.76
N THR A 35 -41.99 -6.51 6.26
CA THR A 35 -41.01 -7.58 6.22
C THR A 35 -39.80 -7.23 7.07
N ASP A 36 -39.04 -8.26 7.46
CA ASP A 36 -37.78 -8.08 8.18
C ASP A 36 -36.84 -7.18 7.38
N GLN A 37 -36.17 -6.27 8.09
CA GLN A 37 -35.25 -5.27 7.54
C GLN A 37 -34.00 -5.20 8.40
N SER A 38 -32.91 -4.66 7.83
CA SER A 38 -31.65 -4.50 8.54
C SER A 38 -31.08 -3.11 8.35
N PHE A 39 -30.54 -2.56 9.44
CA PHE A 39 -29.77 -1.32 9.47
C PHE A 39 -28.42 -1.57 10.15
N SER A 40 -27.49 -0.64 9.99
CA SER A 40 -26.21 -0.65 10.68
C SER A 40 -25.91 0.74 11.25
N ILE A 41 -25.23 0.80 12.39
CA ILE A 41 -24.82 2.05 13.04
C ILE A 41 -23.52 1.84 13.80
N ALA A 42 -22.61 2.83 13.79
CA ALA A 42 -21.39 2.80 14.57
C ALA A 42 -21.67 2.98 16.07
N GLU A 43 -20.86 2.36 16.95
CA GLU A 43 -21.09 2.42 18.40
C GLU A 43 -20.92 3.85 18.97
N ASP A 44 -20.11 4.67 18.29
CA ASP A 44 -19.80 6.05 18.63
C ASP A 44 -20.67 7.08 17.89
N ALA A 45 -21.67 6.62 17.13
CA ALA A 45 -22.59 7.51 16.44
C ALA A 45 -23.29 8.46 17.44
N PRO A 46 -23.40 9.78 17.15
CA PRO A 46 -24.08 10.70 18.04
C PRO A 46 -25.55 10.31 18.29
N ILE A 47 -26.02 10.45 19.53
CA ILE A 47 -27.45 10.30 19.85
C ILE A 47 -28.27 11.25 18.97
N GLY A 48 -29.34 10.73 18.37
CA GLY A 48 -30.14 11.41 17.36
C GLY A 48 -29.77 11.08 15.92
N THR A 49 -28.76 10.24 15.68
CA THR A 49 -28.42 9.75 14.33
C THR A 49 -29.55 8.90 13.76
N SER A 50 -30.01 9.23 12.55
CA SER A 50 -31.05 8.47 11.83
C SER A 50 -30.43 7.23 11.17
N LEU A 51 -31.01 6.06 11.44
CA LEU A 51 -30.61 4.78 10.83
C LEU A 51 -31.30 4.57 9.47
N GLY A 52 -32.42 5.27 9.24
CA GLY A 52 -33.28 5.13 8.08
C GLY A 52 -34.74 4.94 8.46
N THR A 53 -35.58 4.68 7.47
CA THR A 53 -37.03 4.54 7.65
C THR A 53 -37.45 3.09 7.50
N VAL A 54 -38.16 2.55 8.50
CA VAL A 54 -38.79 1.22 8.40
C VAL A 54 -39.92 1.29 7.39
N VAL A 55 -39.81 0.50 6.32
CA VAL A 55 -40.80 0.50 5.25
C VAL A 55 -41.89 -0.54 5.52
N ALA A 56 -43.14 -0.11 5.40
CA ALA A 56 -44.31 -0.98 5.38
C ALA A 56 -45.25 -0.53 4.24
N LEU A 57 -46.10 -1.43 3.78
CA LEU A 57 -47.06 -1.19 2.72
C LEU A 57 -48.47 -1.47 3.23
N ASP A 58 -49.38 -0.55 2.94
CA ASP A 58 -50.82 -0.75 3.11
C ASP A 58 -51.48 -0.77 1.73
N LEU A 59 -52.32 -1.78 1.44
CA LEU A 59 -52.95 -1.92 0.12
C LEU A 59 -54.18 -1.01 -0.04
N ASP A 60 -54.78 -0.59 1.06
CA ASP A 60 -55.91 0.33 1.13
C ASP A 60 -55.44 1.81 1.19
N SER A 61 -54.12 2.00 1.36
CA SER A 61 -53.42 3.29 1.49
C SER A 61 -53.82 4.05 2.76
N ASP A 62 -54.15 3.32 3.83
CA ASP A 62 -54.51 3.89 5.11
C ASP A 62 -53.29 4.46 5.86
N PRO A 63 -53.47 5.49 6.71
CA PRO A 63 -52.39 6.02 7.53
C PRO A 63 -51.87 4.95 8.51
N MET A 64 -50.58 4.68 8.46
CA MET A 64 -49.94 3.70 9.33
C MET A 64 -49.23 4.34 10.52
N THR A 65 -49.20 3.62 11.63
CA THR A 65 -48.43 3.96 12.82
C THR A 65 -47.41 2.89 13.17
N PHE A 66 -46.20 3.31 13.55
CA PHE A 66 -45.07 2.44 13.85
C PHE A 66 -44.72 2.43 15.34
N SER A 67 -44.35 1.28 15.89
CA SER A 67 -43.87 1.17 17.27
C SER A 67 -42.88 0.01 17.47
N ILE A 68 -41.86 0.21 18.32
CA ILE A 68 -40.97 -0.86 18.78
C ILE A 68 -41.64 -1.54 19.99
N THR A 69 -41.90 -2.85 19.90
CA THR A 69 -42.62 -3.61 20.93
C THR A 69 -41.73 -4.53 21.75
N ASN A 70 -40.54 -4.88 21.24
CA ASN A 70 -39.55 -5.72 21.94
C ASN A 70 -38.14 -5.52 21.36
N GLY A 71 -37.12 -6.05 22.04
CA GLY A 71 -35.73 -6.08 21.56
C GLY A 71 -34.90 -4.83 21.86
N ASN A 72 -35.50 -3.82 22.50
CA ASN A 72 -34.92 -2.51 22.83
C ASN A 72 -34.83 -2.29 24.35
N THR A 73 -34.31 -3.28 25.09
CA THR A 73 -34.39 -3.30 26.58
C THR A 73 -33.55 -2.23 27.28
N ASP A 74 -32.56 -1.70 26.59
CA ASP A 74 -31.65 -0.64 27.00
C ASP A 74 -32.09 0.75 26.45
N GLU A 75 -33.23 0.80 25.75
CA GLU A 75 -33.78 2.02 25.14
C GLU A 75 -32.82 2.68 24.13
N SER A 76 -31.98 1.89 23.47
CA SER A 76 -30.97 2.37 22.52
C SER A 76 -31.56 2.95 21.23
N PHE A 77 -32.77 2.57 20.83
CA PHE A 77 -33.41 3.03 19.60
C PHE A 77 -34.80 3.64 19.83
N GLN A 78 -35.18 4.58 18.96
CA GLN A 78 -36.52 5.16 18.90
C GLN A 78 -37.05 5.09 17.46
N ILE A 79 -38.35 4.86 17.29
CA ILE A 79 -39.02 4.96 15.99
C ILE A 79 -40.05 6.09 16.01
N ASP A 80 -40.06 6.95 14.99
CA ASP A 80 -41.12 7.93 14.81
C ASP A 80 -42.41 7.23 14.39
N SER A 81 -43.50 7.52 15.10
CA SER A 81 -44.76 6.80 14.93
C SER A 81 -45.43 7.05 13.59
N LEU A 82 -45.15 8.15 12.89
CA LEU A 82 -45.84 8.53 11.65
C LEU A 82 -44.97 8.27 10.42
N SER A 83 -43.67 8.55 10.50
CA SER A 83 -42.75 8.36 9.38
C SER A 83 -42.12 6.98 9.34
N GLY A 84 -42.01 6.28 10.47
CA GLY A 84 -41.25 5.04 10.61
C GLY A 84 -39.73 5.26 10.71
N GLU A 85 -39.27 6.51 10.89
CA GLU A 85 -37.84 6.82 11.03
C GLU A 85 -37.26 6.23 12.32
N LEU A 86 -36.28 5.35 12.17
CA LEU A 86 -35.53 4.72 13.25
C LEU A 86 -34.30 5.58 13.58
N THR A 87 -34.15 5.94 14.85
CA THR A 87 -33.11 6.87 15.33
C THR A 87 -32.40 6.28 16.55
N LEU A 88 -31.10 6.57 16.68
CA LEU A 88 -30.34 6.27 17.88
C LEU A 88 -30.77 7.16 19.05
N TYR A 89 -31.10 6.56 20.19
CA TYR A 89 -31.58 7.25 21.39
C TYR A 89 -30.68 7.03 22.62
N GLY A 90 -29.98 5.89 22.67
CA GLY A 90 -29.01 5.55 23.73
C GLY A 90 -27.58 5.41 23.20
N MET A 91 -26.61 5.31 24.11
CA MET A 91 -25.23 4.97 23.74
C MET A 91 -25.12 3.48 23.43
N LEU A 92 -24.30 3.14 22.45
CA LEU A 92 -24.01 1.76 22.09
C LEU A 92 -22.63 1.37 22.62
N ASP A 93 -22.42 0.06 22.77
CA ASP A 93 -21.15 -0.55 23.11
C ASP A 93 -21.06 -1.86 22.33
N PHE A 94 -20.22 -1.88 21.29
CA PHE A 94 -20.06 -3.04 20.40
C PHE A 94 -19.55 -4.26 21.16
N GLY A 95 -18.67 -4.06 22.16
CA GLY A 95 -18.11 -5.12 22.99
C GLY A 95 -19.14 -5.79 23.91
N MET A 96 -20.22 -5.08 24.23
CA MET A 96 -21.34 -5.59 25.01
C MET A 96 -22.46 -6.19 24.13
N THR A 97 -22.88 -5.47 23.08
CA THR A 97 -23.97 -5.86 22.20
C THR A 97 -23.66 -5.49 20.75
N SER A 98 -23.25 -6.47 19.94
CA SER A 98 -22.91 -6.25 18.53
C SER A 98 -24.12 -6.25 17.58
N SER A 99 -25.30 -6.65 18.04
CA SER A 99 -26.52 -6.66 17.23
C SER A 99 -27.79 -6.62 18.08
N TYR A 100 -28.78 -5.87 17.62
CA TYR A 100 -30.12 -5.80 18.19
C TYR A 100 -31.13 -6.42 17.22
N THR A 101 -32.11 -7.15 17.75
CA THR A 101 -33.26 -7.63 16.98
C THR A 101 -34.52 -6.98 17.55
N LEU A 102 -34.96 -5.88 16.94
CA LEU A 102 -36.12 -5.10 17.37
C LEU A 102 -37.39 -5.68 16.78
N SER A 103 -38.40 -5.97 17.59
CA SER A 103 -39.73 -6.35 17.08
C SER A 103 -40.55 -5.08 16.83
N VAL A 104 -40.72 -4.70 15.57
CA VAL A 104 -41.49 -3.51 15.17
C VAL A 104 -42.90 -3.91 14.73
N GLN A 105 -43.89 -3.18 15.24
CA GLN A 105 -45.30 -3.29 14.87
C GLN A 105 -45.72 -2.11 14.00
N VAL A 106 -46.52 -2.39 12.99
CA VAL A 106 -47.21 -1.40 12.16
C VAL A 106 -48.71 -1.62 12.24
N SER A 107 -49.48 -0.54 12.39
CA SER A 107 -50.95 -0.58 12.47
C SER A 107 -51.60 0.55 11.68
N ASP A 108 -52.69 0.22 10.99
CA ASP A 108 -53.62 1.12 10.27
C ASP A 108 -54.91 1.40 11.11
N GLU A 109 -54.85 1.22 12.43
CA GLU A 109 -55.98 1.22 13.40
C GLU A 109 -56.94 0.02 13.36
N GLU A 110 -57.04 -0.70 12.24
CA GLU A 110 -57.98 -1.83 12.05
C GLU A 110 -57.28 -3.20 11.95
N GLY A 111 -55.97 -3.19 11.71
CA GLY A 111 -55.07 -4.30 11.49
C GLY A 111 -53.68 -4.02 12.04
N ILE A 112 -52.91 -5.10 12.24
CA ILE A 112 -51.53 -5.04 12.74
C ILE A 112 -50.65 -6.03 12.00
N ALA A 113 -49.39 -5.65 11.79
CA ALA A 113 -48.34 -6.57 11.36
C ALA A 113 -47.04 -6.31 12.11
N ASN A 114 -46.19 -7.32 12.18
CA ASN A 114 -44.94 -7.25 12.93
C ASN A 114 -43.79 -7.81 12.09
N ALA A 115 -42.59 -7.24 12.25
CA ALA A 115 -41.36 -7.73 11.65
C ALA A 115 -40.17 -7.54 12.60
N ASN A 116 -39.11 -8.30 12.36
CA ASN A 116 -37.84 -8.11 13.03
C ASN A 116 -37.00 -7.09 12.26
N ILE A 117 -36.57 -6.04 12.95
CA ILE A 117 -35.64 -5.05 12.44
C ILE A 117 -34.30 -5.30 13.11
N ILE A 118 -33.33 -5.78 12.34
CA ILE A 118 -31.99 -6.07 12.82
C ILE A 118 -31.17 -4.79 12.76
N VAL A 119 -30.57 -4.37 13.88
CA VAL A 119 -29.61 -3.27 13.90
C VAL A 119 -28.24 -3.86 14.24
N ASN A 120 -27.32 -3.85 13.28
CA ASN A 120 -25.94 -4.25 13.50
C ASN A 120 -25.16 -3.06 14.08
N VAL A 121 -24.52 -3.26 15.23
CA VAL A 121 -23.59 -2.28 15.78
C VAL A 121 -22.23 -2.52 15.14
N LEU A 122 -21.65 -1.47 14.58
CA LEU A 122 -20.29 -1.47 14.07
C LEU A 122 -19.38 -0.90 15.16
N PRO A 123 -18.11 -1.33 15.27
CA PRO A 123 -17.15 -0.69 16.16
C PRO A 123 -17.00 0.80 15.80
N ALA A 124 -16.53 1.60 16.75
CA ALA A 124 -16.35 3.03 16.56
C ALA A 124 -15.49 3.32 15.31
N GLU A 125 -16.00 4.18 14.42
CA GLU A 125 -15.20 4.66 13.30
C GLU A 125 -14.09 5.53 13.89
N THR A 126 -12.86 5.05 13.83
CA THR A 126 -11.72 5.82 14.33
C THR A 126 -11.50 6.99 13.39
N THR A 127 -12.05 8.17 13.70
CA THR A 127 -11.61 9.40 13.05
C THR A 127 -10.18 9.65 13.46
N VAL A 128 -9.24 9.33 12.58
CA VAL A 128 -7.82 9.55 12.82
C VAL A 128 -7.49 11.01 12.54
N SER A 129 -7.57 11.86 13.56
CA SER A 129 -6.91 13.16 13.49
C SER A 129 -5.45 12.99 13.86
N CYS A 130 -4.54 13.29 12.94
CA CYS A 130 -3.10 13.23 13.18
C CYS A 130 -2.59 14.56 13.79
N PRO A 131 -2.10 14.59 15.05
CA PRO A 131 -1.21 15.66 15.49
C PRO A 131 0.16 15.40 14.86
N GLY A 132 0.74 16.41 14.22
CA GLY A 132 1.98 16.26 13.47
C GLY A 132 3.09 15.58 14.29
N PHE A 133 3.82 14.69 13.63
CA PHE A 133 5.20 14.37 13.98
C PHE A 133 5.92 15.66 14.43
N PRO A 134 6.80 15.64 15.44
CA PRO A 134 7.52 16.84 15.86
C PRO A 134 8.50 17.26 14.75
N GLY A 135 7.98 17.93 13.72
CA GLY A 135 8.68 18.34 12.51
C GLY A 135 7.79 18.25 11.28
N ASN A 136 7.93 19.20 10.36
CA ASN A 136 7.56 19.04 8.94
C ASN A 136 8.53 18.01 8.30
N SER A 137 8.57 16.79 8.85
CA SER A 137 9.61 15.79 8.58
C SER A 137 9.30 14.87 7.40
N PHE A 138 8.15 15.09 6.75
CA PHE A 138 7.74 14.38 5.55
C PHE A 138 7.54 15.36 4.39
N PHE A 139 7.75 14.85 3.18
CA PHE A 139 7.66 15.62 1.96
C PHE A 139 6.23 16.19 1.75
N ASP A 140 6.08 17.50 1.78
CA ASP A 140 4.80 18.20 1.57
C ASP A 140 4.85 19.11 0.32
N GLY A 141 5.18 18.52 -0.83
CA GLY A 141 5.17 19.22 -2.11
C GLY A 141 6.44 20.02 -2.46
N GLN A 142 7.44 20.09 -1.56
CA GLN A 142 8.77 20.64 -1.87
C GLN A 142 9.79 19.54 -2.16
N LEU A 143 9.91 19.14 -3.44
CA LEU A 143 11.02 18.30 -3.89
C LEU A 143 12.12 19.16 -4.45
N ALA A 144 13.37 18.75 -4.23
CA ALA A 144 14.50 19.25 -5.01
C ALA A 144 15.02 18.12 -5.87
N ASP A 145 14.96 18.30 -7.19
CA ASP A 145 15.53 17.37 -8.17
C ASP A 145 15.02 15.94 -8.13
N ALA A 146 13.90 15.68 -7.44
CA ALA A 146 13.36 14.35 -7.31
C ALA A 146 12.97 13.76 -8.66
N ASP A 147 13.21 12.46 -8.78
CA ASP A 147 12.99 11.75 -10.01
C ASP A 147 11.51 11.67 -10.38
N TYR A 148 11.20 12.01 -11.62
CA TYR A 148 9.93 11.69 -12.26
C TYR A 148 10.01 10.32 -12.92
N TRP A 149 8.98 9.50 -12.73
CA TRP A 149 8.88 8.17 -13.31
C TRP A 149 7.53 7.95 -13.99
N SER A 150 7.55 7.26 -15.12
CA SER A 150 6.42 7.08 -16.05
C SER A 150 5.79 8.36 -16.59
N ASP A 151 5.39 8.33 -17.87
CA ASP A 151 4.80 9.51 -18.53
C ASP A 151 3.46 9.95 -17.91
N GLN A 152 2.79 9.02 -17.23
CA GLN A 152 1.56 9.24 -16.48
C GLN A 152 1.72 8.69 -15.05
N PRO A 153 1.01 9.27 -14.07
CA PRO A 153 1.01 8.75 -12.71
C PRO A 153 0.38 7.35 -12.67
N GLU A 154 1.03 6.42 -11.97
CA GLU A 154 0.57 5.04 -11.80
C GLU A 154 1.12 4.42 -10.51
N ILE A 155 0.53 3.29 -10.10
CA ILE A 155 1.07 2.43 -9.05
C ILE A 155 2.00 1.40 -9.72
N LEU A 156 3.30 1.52 -9.46
CA LEU A 156 4.33 0.65 -10.04
C LEU A 156 4.30 -0.74 -9.43
N SER A 157 4.17 -0.82 -8.11
CA SER A 157 3.96 -2.06 -7.35
C SER A 157 3.08 -1.80 -6.13
N ALA A 158 2.38 -2.85 -5.70
CA ALA A 158 1.60 -2.87 -4.45
C ALA A 158 1.48 -4.32 -3.96
N GLY A 159 2.64 -4.98 -3.81
CA GLY A 159 2.73 -6.37 -3.38
C GLY A 159 2.84 -6.47 -1.86
N LEU A 160 2.47 -7.62 -1.31
CA LEU A 160 2.73 -7.91 0.10
C LEU A 160 4.25 -7.97 0.33
N GLY A 161 4.76 -7.19 1.28
CA GLY A 161 6.13 -7.26 1.75
C GLY A 161 6.31 -8.50 2.61
N PHE A 162 5.66 -8.52 3.78
CA PHE A 162 5.71 -9.63 4.72
C PHE A 162 4.44 -9.68 5.58
N ALA A 163 4.21 -10.83 6.21
CA ALA A 163 3.03 -11.08 7.03
C ALA A 163 3.39 -11.35 8.49
N ASP A 164 2.50 -10.94 9.40
CA ASP A 164 2.48 -11.25 10.83
C ASP A 164 3.64 -10.74 11.71
N ILE A 165 4.47 -9.79 11.24
CA ILE A 165 5.74 -9.43 11.92
C ILE A 165 5.98 -7.93 12.09
N VAL A 166 4.97 -7.07 11.87
CA VAL A 166 5.09 -5.62 12.14
C VAL A 166 5.08 -5.35 13.66
N GLY A 167 6.07 -4.63 14.20
CA GLY A 167 5.97 -3.95 15.50
C GLY A 167 5.71 -4.77 16.77
N ILE A 168 6.01 -6.07 16.80
CA ILE A 168 5.79 -6.93 17.98
C ILE A 168 6.42 -6.35 19.26
N GLU A 169 5.61 -6.24 20.31
CA GLU A 169 6.03 -5.70 21.61
C GLU A 169 6.46 -6.84 22.55
N VAL A 170 7.73 -6.87 22.93
CA VAL A 170 8.29 -7.83 23.90
C VAL A 170 9.36 -7.21 24.77
N ASP A 171 9.49 -7.70 26.01
CA ASP A 171 10.53 -7.26 26.95
C ASP A 171 11.95 -7.66 26.50
N GLU A 172 12.08 -8.77 25.78
CA GLU A 172 13.35 -9.30 25.27
C GLU A 172 13.12 -10.04 23.94
N ILE A 173 13.93 -9.70 22.93
CA ILE A 173 13.92 -10.38 21.63
C ILE A 173 14.92 -11.54 21.69
N THR A 174 14.45 -12.76 21.50
CA THR A 174 15.28 -13.97 21.44
C THR A 174 15.12 -14.67 20.09
N GLU A 175 16.14 -15.39 19.63
CA GLU A 175 16.07 -16.20 18.40
C GLU A 175 14.86 -17.16 18.40
N ALA A 176 14.55 -17.77 19.55
CA ALA A 176 13.41 -18.67 19.68
C ALA A 176 12.05 -17.95 19.53
N LEU A 177 11.92 -16.72 20.05
CA LEU A 177 10.72 -15.91 19.86
C LEU A 177 10.54 -15.56 18.37
N VAL A 178 11.61 -15.08 17.75
CA VAL A 178 11.67 -14.73 16.33
C VAL A 178 11.24 -15.89 15.43
N GLU A 179 11.80 -17.08 15.68
CA GLU A 179 11.45 -18.29 14.94
C GLU A 179 9.96 -18.63 15.14
N SER A 180 9.42 -18.45 16.36
CA SER A 180 8.03 -18.79 16.69
C SER A 180 6.97 -17.93 15.99
N ILE A 181 7.29 -16.66 15.68
CA ILE A 181 6.43 -15.75 14.93
C ILE A 181 6.74 -15.77 13.41
N GLY A 182 7.80 -16.49 13.05
CA GLY A 182 8.23 -16.70 11.68
C GLY A 182 8.85 -15.47 11.03
N GLY A 183 9.67 -14.72 11.77
CA GLY A 183 10.61 -13.76 11.20
C GLY A 183 12.04 -14.34 11.13
N ALA A 184 13.05 -13.51 10.91
CA ALA A 184 14.42 -13.95 10.60
C ALA A 184 15.50 -13.40 11.51
N TRP A 185 16.36 -14.27 12.04
CA TRP A 185 17.43 -13.85 12.94
C TRP A 185 18.81 -14.20 12.41
N ALA A 186 19.65 -13.18 12.28
CA ALA A 186 21.07 -13.33 11.98
C ALA A 186 21.84 -13.50 13.30
N SER A 187 22.25 -14.74 13.59
CA SER A 187 22.99 -15.04 14.83
C SER A 187 24.45 -14.58 14.78
N ASN A 188 25.04 -14.30 15.94
CA ASN A 188 26.48 -14.05 16.14
C ASN A 188 27.07 -12.78 15.50
N ILE A 189 26.25 -11.78 15.17
CA ILE A 189 26.74 -10.46 14.76
C ILE A 189 27.16 -9.68 16.02
N SER A 190 28.42 -9.27 16.09
CA SER A 190 28.96 -8.44 17.18
C SER A 190 29.61 -7.21 16.58
N CYS A 191 28.88 -6.10 16.54
CA CYS A 191 29.42 -4.81 16.11
C CYS A 191 30.22 -4.20 17.29
N GLU A 192 31.44 -3.71 17.07
CA GLU A 192 32.25 -3.12 18.15
C GLU A 192 31.68 -1.75 18.61
N ASP A 193 31.87 -1.46 19.91
CA ASP A 193 31.47 -0.28 20.72
C ASP A 193 30.05 -0.24 21.33
N THR A 194 29.99 0.37 22.51
CA THR A 194 28.99 0.30 23.59
C THR A 194 27.54 0.72 23.29
N ASP A 195 27.15 0.86 22.02
CA ASP A 195 25.75 0.85 21.64
C ASP A 195 25.38 -0.57 21.24
N ASP A 196 24.31 -1.08 21.83
CA ASP A 196 23.73 -2.38 21.52
C ASP A 196 23.12 -2.35 20.10
N ARG A 197 23.99 -2.32 19.08
CA ARG A 197 23.63 -2.28 17.66
C ARG A 197 23.00 -3.59 17.17
N THR A 198 22.86 -4.58 18.05
CA THR A 198 22.04 -5.79 17.86
C THR A 198 20.61 -5.45 17.39
N PHE A 199 20.13 -4.24 17.68
CA PHE A 199 18.86 -3.70 17.18
C PHE A 199 18.81 -3.44 15.66
N THR A 200 19.95 -3.23 14.98
CA THR A 200 19.99 -2.78 13.57
C THR A 200 20.06 -3.95 12.57
N ASN A 201 20.77 -5.03 12.92
CA ASN A 201 20.97 -6.18 12.01
C ASN A 201 20.03 -7.35 12.28
N THR A 202 19.08 -7.17 13.20
CA THR A 202 17.95 -8.09 13.40
C THR A 202 16.72 -7.52 12.70
N ARG A 203 16.91 -6.83 11.56
CA ARG A 203 15.93 -5.98 10.86
C ARG A 203 14.74 -6.74 10.24
N ALA A 204 14.56 -8.00 10.64
CA ALA A 204 13.55 -8.88 10.10
C ALA A 204 12.63 -9.51 11.15
N ASN A 205 12.43 -8.90 12.33
CA ASN A 205 11.51 -9.52 13.28
C ASN A 205 10.33 -8.76 13.81
N LEU A 206 10.43 -7.46 14.07
CA LEU A 206 9.31 -6.76 14.70
C LEU A 206 9.20 -5.40 14.02
N GLU A 207 9.19 -5.40 12.68
CA GLU A 207 9.50 -4.24 11.84
C GLU A 207 8.75 -3.00 12.29
N SER A 208 9.52 -1.95 12.60
CA SER A 208 8.95 -0.67 12.97
C SER A 208 8.45 0.09 11.77
N VAL A 209 7.18 -0.12 11.42
CA VAL A 209 6.51 0.76 10.48
C VAL A 209 6.26 2.09 11.19
N PHE A 210 6.98 3.11 10.75
CA PHE A 210 6.74 4.48 11.20
C PHE A 210 5.41 4.95 10.60
N CYS A 211 4.36 4.85 11.41
CA CYS A 211 3.02 5.20 10.99
C CYS A 211 2.90 6.73 10.93
N VAL A 212 2.45 7.23 9.79
CA VAL A 212 2.05 8.65 9.62
C VAL A 212 0.76 8.92 10.38
N GLN A 213 -0.02 7.89 10.73
CA GLN A 213 -1.29 8.01 11.45
C GLN A 213 -1.47 6.91 12.54
N ASN A 214 -1.82 7.31 13.77
CA ASN A 214 -2.22 6.42 14.87
C ASN A 214 -2.92 7.16 16.05
N PRO A 215 -3.99 6.61 16.68
CA PRO A 215 -4.64 7.15 17.90
C PRO A 215 -3.78 7.41 19.16
N TYR A 216 -2.51 6.97 19.26
CA TYR A 216 -1.76 6.98 20.54
C TYR A 216 -0.60 7.97 20.66
N ASN A 217 -0.33 8.83 19.67
CA ASN A 217 0.89 9.66 19.63
C ASN A 217 2.21 8.86 19.72
N ASP A 218 2.16 7.57 19.41
CA ASP A 218 3.33 6.69 19.26
C ASP A 218 3.49 6.27 17.79
N VAL A 219 4.73 5.91 17.44
CA VAL A 219 5.15 5.43 16.10
C VAL A 219 4.30 4.27 15.57
N PHE A 220 3.57 3.56 16.45
CA PHE A 220 2.74 2.40 16.12
C PHE A 220 1.34 2.41 16.70
N LYS A 221 0.35 2.01 15.90
CA LYS A 221 -0.99 1.68 16.38
C LYS A 221 -0.96 0.41 17.22
N GLU A 222 -1.61 0.44 18.39
CA GLU A 222 -1.82 -0.72 19.28
C GLU A 222 -2.51 -1.91 18.54
N GLY A 223 -3.17 -1.66 17.41
CA GLY A 223 -3.75 -2.66 16.51
C GLY A 223 -3.00 -2.91 15.19
N ALA A 224 -1.81 -2.33 14.97
CA ALA A 224 -0.94 -2.62 13.82
C ALA A 224 0.17 -3.63 14.15
N ILE A 225 0.31 -3.96 15.43
CA ILE A 225 1.30 -4.91 15.93
C ILE A 225 0.91 -6.33 15.52
N GLY A 226 1.88 -7.07 14.97
CA GLY A 226 1.71 -8.42 14.45
C GLY A 226 0.92 -8.49 13.14
N LEU A 227 0.77 -7.37 12.43
CA LEU A 227 0.09 -7.34 11.13
C LEU A 227 1.06 -7.48 9.96
N ASP A 228 0.50 -7.43 8.75
CA ASP A 228 1.21 -7.47 7.50
C ASP A 228 1.64 -6.08 7.06
N ALA A 229 2.74 -5.99 6.29
CA ALA A 229 3.15 -4.77 5.61
C ALA A 229 3.11 -4.95 4.09
N LEU A 230 2.60 -3.93 3.40
CA LEU A 230 2.43 -3.87 1.96
C LEU A 230 3.03 -2.56 1.46
N PRO A 231 4.26 -2.58 0.89
CA PRO A 231 4.82 -1.42 0.23
C PRO A 231 4.14 -1.16 -1.12
N MET A 232 3.67 0.07 -1.30
CA MET A 232 3.10 0.59 -2.53
C MET A 232 4.03 1.66 -3.11
N VAL A 233 4.57 1.36 -4.29
CA VAL A 233 5.52 2.22 -5.00
C VAL A 233 4.78 2.98 -6.08
N LEU A 234 4.90 4.30 -6.07
CA LEU A 234 4.24 5.21 -7.01
C LEU A 234 5.22 5.72 -8.05
N SER A 235 4.74 5.92 -9.27
CA SER A 235 5.58 6.49 -10.33
C SER A 235 5.87 7.98 -10.06
N TRP A 236 4.94 8.69 -9.43
CA TRP A 236 5.13 10.08 -9.05
C TRP A 236 5.22 10.19 -7.52
N PRO A 237 6.05 11.11 -7.00
CA PRO A 237 6.11 11.38 -5.57
C PRO A 237 4.73 11.77 -5.02
N CYS A 238 4.44 11.33 -3.80
CA CYS A 238 3.17 11.58 -3.12
C CYS A 238 3.30 12.75 -2.16
N LYS A 239 2.38 13.72 -2.20
CA LYS A 239 2.28 14.77 -1.19
C LYS A 239 1.80 14.17 0.12
N THR A 240 2.73 13.91 1.04
CA THR A 240 2.47 13.08 2.23
C THR A 240 1.39 13.66 3.17
N SER A 241 1.18 14.97 3.16
CA SER A 241 0.10 15.64 3.92
C SER A 241 -1.32 15.27 3.46
N THR A 242 -1.46 14.66 2.28
CA THR A 242 -2.74 14.22 1.72
C THR A 242 -3.04 12.75 1.98
N ILE A 243 -2.10 11.99 2.57
CA ILE A 243 -2.29 10.58 2.88
C ILE A 243 -3.31 10.43 4.01
N ASP A 244 -4.36 9.67 3.75
CA ASP A 244 -5.35 9.22 4.72
C ASP A 244 -5.61 7.71 4.60
N LEU A 245 -5.96 7.04 5.71
CA LEU A 245 -6.29 5.61 5.68
C LEU A 245 -7.46 5.30 4.74
N SER A 246 -8.43 6.21 4.66
CA SER A 246 -9.59 6.07 3.78
C SER A 246 -9.25 6.22 2.30
N ASP A 247 -8.03 6.63 1.95
CA ASP A 247 -7.59 6.69 0.57
C ASP A 247 -7.40 5.31 -0.05
N PHE A 248 -7.25 4.25 0.74
CA PHE A 248 -6.83 2.95 0.25
C PHE A 248 -7.90 1.88 0.44
N LYS A 249 -8.12 1.10 -0.60
CA LYS A 249 -8.94 -0.10 -0.57
C LYS A 249 -8.16 -1.29 -1.09
N ILE A 250 -8.00 -2.32 -0.26
CA ILE A 250 -7.27 -3.54 -0.58
C ILE A 250 -8.28 -4.67 -0.80
N THR A 251 -8.25 -5.33 -1.96
CA THR A 251 -9.03 -6.54 -2.21
C THR A 251 -8.13 -7.76 -2.07
N VAL A 252 -8.55 -8.75 -1.29
CA VAL A 252 -7.80 -10.00 -1.08
C VAL A 252 -8.48 -11.19 -1.78
N SER A 253 -7.77 -12.32 -1.87
CA SER A 253 -8.14 -13.48 -2.71
C SER A 253 -9.51 -14.11 -2.42
N ASN A 254 -10.11 -13.87 -1.25
CA ASN A 254 -11.46 -14.33 -0.90
C ASN A 254 -12.58 -13.34 -1.32
N GLY A 255 -12.21 -12.19 -1.92
CA GLY A 255 -13.12 -11.12 -2.34
C GLY A 255 -13.43 -10.06 -1.26
N GLU A 256 -12.86 -10.19 -0.07
CA GLU A 256 -12.97 -9.19 0.99
C GLU A 256 -12.25 -7.88 0.59
N GLU A 257 -12.88 -6.76 0.89
CA GLU A 257 -12.31 -5.42 0.74
C GLU A 257 -11.94 -4.87 2.12
N ILE A 258 -10.73 -4.33 2.23
CA ILE A 258 -10.09 -3.99 3.51
C ILE A 258 -9.54 -2.57 3.42
N THR A 259 -9.82 -1.78 4.45
CA THR A 259 -9.14 -0.51 4.71
C THR A 259 -7.91 -0.81 5.59
N PRO A 260 -6.72 -0.26 5.28
CA PRO A 260 -5.54 -0.52 6.09
C PRO A 260 -5.71 -0.05 7.54
N SER A 261 -5.08 -0.75 8.47
CA SER A 261 -5.05 -0.40 9.89
C SER A 261 -4.12 0.77 10.19
N ALA A 262 -3.03 0.90 9.42
CA ALA A 262 -2.09 2.02 9.48
C ALA A 262 -1.45 2.29 8.12
N VAL A 263 -0.89 3.49 7.95
CA VAL A 263 -0.15 3.91 6.75
C VAL A 263 1.10 4.68 7.15
N GLY A 264 2.22 4.37 6.49
CA GLY A 264 3.52 4.99 6.68
C GLY A 264 4.14 5.45 5.36
N CYS A 265 5.17 6.30 5.42
CA CYS A 265 5.96 6.71 4.24
C CYS A 265 7.48 6.80 4.48
N PHE A 266 7.95 6.20 5.58
CA PHE A 266 9.36 6.03 5.97
C PHE A 266 9.96 4.78 5.30
N PRO A 267 11.28 4.69 5.00
CA PRO A 267 12.40 5.55 5.43
C PRO A 267 12.76 6.75 4.58
N ASN A 268 12.17 6.89 3.40
CA ASN A 268 12.51 7.93 2.43
C ASN A 268 12.30 9.35 2.98
N VAL A 269 13.37 9.98 3.41
CA VAL A 269 13.39 11.22 4.20
C VAL A 269 14.20 12.34 3.56
N GLU A 270 14.66 12.18 2.33
CA GLU A 270 15.35 13.25 1.61
C GLU A 270 14.44 13.87 0.54
N ILE A 271 14.67 15.16 0.23
CA ILE A 271 13.76 15.92 -0.63
C ILE A 271 13.93 15.64 -2.13
N ASN A 272 14.98 14.92 -2.51
CA ASN A 272 15.27 14.43 -3.85
C ASN A 272 14.76 13.00 -4.07
N GLU A 273 14.11 12.41 -3.07
CA GLU A 273 13.70 11.02 -3.11
C GLU A 273 12.18 10.85 -3.28
N ARG A 274 11.76 9.66 -3.68
CA ARG A 274 10.34 9.31 -3.86
C ARG A 274 9.87 8.39 -2.76
N ASN A 275 8.83 8.80 -2.03
CA ASN A 275 8.27 7.99 -0.96
C ASN A 275 7.67 6.67 -1.48
N THR A 276 7.89 5.60 -0.71
CA THR A 276 7.05 4.40 -0.74
C THR A 276 5.99 4.52 0.34
N ILE A 277 4.72 4.29 -0.01
CA ILE A 277 3.66 4.22 0.98
C ILE A 277 3.61 2.80 1.52
N VAL A 278 3.76 2.62 2.83
CA VAL A 278 3.66 1.32 3.48
C VAL A 278 2.29 1.20 4.13
N LEU A 279 1.45 0.33 3.59
CA LEU A 279 0.13 0.01 4.15
C LEU A 279 0.29 -1.15 5.14
N VAL A 280 -0.35 -1.05 6.30
CA VAL A 280 -0.30 -2.08 7.34
C VAL A 280 -1.71 -2.55 7.66
N GLY A 281 -1.90 -3.86 7.74
CA GLY A 281 -3.21 -4.47 7.95
C GLY A 281 -3.16 -5.99 7.90
N GLU A 282 -4.32 -6.64 8.08
CA GLU A 282 -4.45 -8.07 7.84
C GLU A 282 -4.80 -8.29 6.36
N PHE A 283 -3.81 -8.52 5.50
CA PHE A 283 -4.00 -8.65 4.06
C PHE A 283 -3.77 -10.06 3.52
N ALA A 284 -2.96 -10.86 4.20
CA ALA A 284 -2.46 -12.11 3.67
C ALA A 284 -2.21 -13.17 4.75
N ASN A 285 -1.71 -14.32 4.32
CA ASN A 285 -1.10 -15.32 5.19
C ASN A 285 0.12 -15.91 4.50
N LYS A 286 0.97 -16.62 5.26
CA LYS A 286 2.22 -17.25 4.79
C LYS A 286 1.99 -18.51 3.94
N ARG A 287 1.06 -18.47 2.98
CA ARG A 287 0.72 -19.59 2.09
C ARG A 287 0.90 -19.19 0.62
N PRO A 288 1.31 -20.14 -0.24
CA PRO A 288 1.38 -19.92 -1.68
C PRO A 288 -0.04 -19.81 -2.24
N SER A 289 -0.23 -19.07 -3.33
CA SER A 289 -1.55 -18.86 -3.95
C SER A 289 -2.20 -20.15 -4.47
N SER A 290 -1.41 -21.22 -4.65
CA SER A 290 -1.92 -22.55 -4.98
C SER A 290 -2.59 -23.29 -3.81
N ASP A 291 -2.38 -22.84 -2.57
CA ASP A 291 -3.03 -23.40 -1.38
C ASP A 291 -4.49 -22.93 -1.30
N PRO A 292 -5.48 -23.84 -1.17
CA PRO A 292 -6.90 -23.47 -1.04
C PRO A 292 -7.22 -22.56 0.16
N GLY A 293 -6.37 -22.58 1.20
CA GLY A 293 -6.48 -21.71 2.36
C GLY A 293 -5.61 -20.45 2.27
N SER A 294 -5.07 -20.12 1.09
CA SER A 294 -4.27 -18.91 0.89
C SER A 294 -5.13 -17.66 0.93
N ARG A 295 -4.59 -16.65 1.60
CA ARG A 295 -5.10 -15.28 1.60
C ARG A 295 -3.96 -14.39 1.14
N TYR A 296 -4.18 -13.59 0.12
CA TYR A 296 -3.17 -12.68 -0.42
C TYR A 296 -3.86 -11.51 -1.11
N VAL A 297 -3.14 -10.39 -1.23
CA VAL A 297 -3.58 -9.19 -1.94
C VAL A 297 -3.80 -9.52 -3.41
N THR A 298 -4.92 -9.07 -3.95
CA THR A 298 -5.26 -9.18 -5.39
C THR A 298 -5.42 -7.84 -6.07
N LYS A 299 -5.77 -6.79 -5.32
CA LYS A 299 -5.87 -5.43 -5.83
C LYS A 299 -5.59 -4.44 -4.71
N VAL A 300 -4.84 -3.38 -5.02
CA VAL A 300 -4.77 -2.15 -4.22
C VAL A 300 -5.32 -1.02 -5.09
N GLU A 301 -6.26 -0.26 -4.56
CA GLU A 301 -6.94 0.83 -5.25
C GLU A 301 -6.93 2.08 -4.38
N ILE A 302 -6.62 3.22 -4.99
CA ILE A 302 -6.73 4.53 -4.36
C ILE A 302 -8.16 5.02 -4.59
N VAL A 303 -8.95 5.12 -3.53
CA VAL A 303 -10.38 5.49 -3.56
C VAL A 303 -10.64 6.90 -3.00
N GLY A 304 -9.70 7.47 -2.25
CA GLY A 304 -9.78 8.82 -1.69
C GLY A 304 -8.93 9.85 -2.45
N GLU A 305 -8.65 10.99 -1.81
CA GLU A 305 -7.99 12.15 -2.41
C GLU A 305 -6.49 12.17 -2.09
N LEU A 306 -5.74 11.27 -2.73
CA LEU A 306 -4.29 11.24 -2.63
C LEU A 306 -3.66 12.09 -3.73
N ILE A 307 -2.83 13.07 -3.38
CA ILE A 307 -2.20 13.98 -4.36
C ILE A 307 -0.78 13.54 -4.70
N LEU A 308 -0.52 13.33 -5.99
CA LEU A 308 0.81 13.10 -6.56
C LEU A 308 1.37 14.39 -7.17
N ILE A 309 2.69 14.56 -7.08
CA ILE A 309 3.41 15.74 -7.56
C ILE A 309 4.23 15.37 -8.79
N GLY A 310 3.93 16.01 -9.91
CA GLY A 310 4.60 15.86 -11.19
C GLY A 310 5.40 17.10 -11.60
N PRO A 311 5.97 17.08 -12.82
CA PRO A 311 6.85 18.13 -13.33
C PRO A 311 6.25 19.54 -13.16
N ASP A 312 7.12 20.49 -12.82
CA ASP A 312 6.75 21.90 -12.58
C ASP A 312 5.71 22.08 -11.44
N GLY A 313 5.65 21.13 -10.50
CA GLY A 313 4.73 21.17 -9.36
C GLY A 313 3.28 20.82 -9.73
N GLN A 314 3.06 20.09 -10.83
CA GLN A 314 1.74 19.61 -11.22
C GLN A 314 1.14 18.71 -10.12
N GLU A 315 -0.02 19.08 -9.57
CA GLU A 315 -0.78 18.20 -8.68
C GLU A 315 -1.71 17.28 -9.49
N PHE A 316 -1.75 16.00 -9.13
CA PHE A 316 -2.63 14.99 -9.71
C PHE A 316 -3.34 14.20 -8.60
N ASN A 317 -4.67 14.18 -8.60
CA ASN A 317 -5.43 13.31 -7.70
C ASN A 317 -5.38 11.87 -8.21
N ALA A 318 -4.79 10.97 -7.43
CA ALA A 318 -4.60 9.56 -7.73
C ALA A 318 -5.85 8.69 -7.57
N GLN A 319 -7.00 9.26 -7.19
CA GLN A 319 -8.26 8.54 -7.12
C GLN A 319 -8.55 7.75 -8.39
N GLY A 320 -8.81 6.45 -8.23
CA GLY A 320 -9.08 5.50 -9.31
C GLY A 320 -7.83 4.81 -9.88
N LEU A 321 -6.62 5.19 -9.47
CA LEU A 321 -5.43 4.38 -9.75
C LEU A 321 -5.50 3.07 -8.96
N PHE A 322 -5.10 1.98 -9.60
CA PHE A 322 -5.06 0.66 -8.97
C PHE A 322 -3.92 -0.20 -9.51
N LYS A 323 -3.53 -1.20 -8.72
CA LYS A 323 -2.61 -2.26 -9.10
C LYS A 323 -3.21 -3.61 -8.76
N GLU A 324 -3.20 -4.52 -9.71
CA GLU A 324 -3.58 -5.92 -9.48
C GLU A 324 -2.35 -6.78 -9.23
N THR A 325 -2.51 -7.77 -8.37
CA THR A 325 -1.54 -8.82 -8.04
C THR A 325 -2.23 -10.17 -8.12
N PHE A 326 -1.53 -11.20 -8.59
CA PHE A 326 -2.16 -12.52 -8.83
C PHE A 326 -1.46 -13.66 -8.11
N SER A 327 -0.41 -13.35 -7.35
CA SER A 327 0.45 -14.30 -6.68
C SER A 327 0.81 -13.78 -5.29
N SER A 328 1.07 -14.73 -4.41
CA SER A 328 1.54 -14.52 -3.05
C SER A 328 3.07 -14.40 -3.09
N PRO A 329 3.72 -13.56 -2.28
CA PRO A 329 5.19 -13.55 -2.22
C PRO A 329 5.76 -14.88 -1.69
N TYR A 330 4.90 -15.77 -1.19
CA TYR A 330 5.23 -17.14 -0.78
C TYR A 330 5.16 -18.16 -1.93
N ASP A 331 4.80 -17.74 -3.15
CA ASP A 331 4.92 -18.53 -4.37
C ASP A 331 6.36 -18.62 -4.83
N ALA A 332 6.75 -19.74 -5.45
CA ALA A 332 8.13 -19.94 -5.89
C ALA A 332 8.57 -18.85 -6.89
N ASN A 333 9.74 -18.25 -6.64
CA ASN A 333 10.34 -17.18 -7.44
C ASN A 333 9.43 -15.94 -7.60
N ASN A 334 8.69 -15.57 -6.55
CA ASN A 334 7.76 -14.43 -6.56
C ASN A 334 8.11 -13.39 -5.48
N GLY A 335 9.40 -13.29 -5.14
CA GLY A 335 9.92 -12.22 -4.29
C GLY A 335 9.98 -10.86 -5.02
N PRO A 336 10.82 -9.94 -4.54
CA PRO A 336 10.80 -8.56 -5.01
C PRO A 336 11.44 -8.43 -6.41
N VAL A 337 11.02 -7.42 -7.16
CA VAL A 337 11.42 -7.15 -8.55
C VAL A 337 11.76 -5.68 -8.74
N LEU A 338 12.45 -5.35 -9.82
CA LEU A 338 12.56 -3.97 -10.27
C LEU A 338 11.23 -3.51 -10.85
N VAL A 339 10.95 -2.22 -10.68
CA VAL A 339 9.78 -1.57 -11.26
C VAL A 339 10.16 -0.34 -12.09
N GLY A 340 11.48 -0.13 -12.25
CA GLY A 340 12.03 0.94 -13.04
C GLY A 340 13.55 1.01 -13.02
N ALA A 341 14.17 1.43 -14.11
CA ALA A 341 15.55 1.90 -14.16
C ALA A 341 15.72 3.18 -15.01
N LYS A 342 16.41 4.22 -14.53
CA LYS A 342 16.65 5.47 -15.28
C LYS A 342 18.12 5.89 -15.17
N ILE A 343 18.71 6.33 -16.27
CA ILE A 343 20.09 6.83 -16.30
C ILE A 343 20.15 8.36 -16.38
N ASN A 344 20.92 8.97 -15.48
CA ASN A 344 21.22 10.40 -15.42
C ASN A 344 22.73 10.63 -15.29
N TYR A 345 23.20 11.84 -15.61
CA TYR A 345 24.54 12.26 -15.19
C TYR A 345 24.58 12.40 -13.67
N CYS A 346 25.71 12.04 -13.06
CA CYS A 346 26.00 12.42 -11.69
C CYS A 346 26.22 13.93 -11.66
N ASP A 347 25.60 14.61 -10.70
CA ASP A 347 25.67 16.07 -10.54
C ASP A 347 25.98 16.42 -9.08
N PRO A 348 27.14 17.05 -8.78
CA PRO A 348 27.56 17.29 -7.40
C PRO A 348 26.68 18.31 -6.68
N ASP A 349 25.89 19.11 -7.42
CA ASP A 349 24.98 20.07 -6.83
C ASP A 349 23.66 19.39 -6.37
N ILE A 350 23.51 18.08 -6.64
CA ILE A 350 22.23 17.33 -6.62
C ILE A 350 22.37 15.94 -5.97
N ALA A 351 23.59 15.59 -5.57
CA ALA A 351 23.98 14.24 -5.17
C ALA A 351 23.23 13.73 -3.93
N ASP A 352 23.21 14.53 -2.86
CA ASP A 352 22.36 14.37 -1.67
C ASP A 352 21.37 15.55 -1.61
N GLY A 353 20.07 15.27 -1.68
CA GLY A 353 19.08 16.27 -1.29
C GLY A 353 19.23 16.55 0.20
N PRO A 354 19.02 17.79 0.69
CA PRO A 354 19.03 18.03 2.12
C PRO A 354 18.00 17.11 2.79
N SER A 355 18.45 16.37 3.81
CA SER A 355 17.54 15.56 4.61
C SER A 355 16.43 16.43 5.16
N ILE A 356 15.21 15.90 5.15
CA ILE A 356 14.12 16.58 5.82
C ILE A 356 14.47 16.60 7.30
N GLN A 357 14.38 17.78 7.92
CA GLN A 357 14.83 18.10 9.29
C GLN A 357 14.51 17.02 10.35
N LEU A 358 15.33 15.97 10.39
CA LEU A 358 15.41 15.02 11.47
C LEU A 358 16.65 15.39 12.30
N PRO A 359 16.63 15.20 13.63
CA PRO A 359 17.84 15.28 14.45
C PRO A 359 18.84 14.14 14.14
N ILE A 360 18.58 13.32 13.12
CA ILE A 360 19.41 12.20 12.67
C ILE A 360 20.32 12.71 11.56
N GLN A 361 21.60 12.89 11.86
CA GLN A 361 22.62 13.04 10.81
C GLN A 361 22.86 11.67 10.19
N ARG A 362 22.35 11.46 8.96
CA ARG A 362 22.79 10.33 8.15
C ARG A 362 24.15 10.68 7.53
N PRO A 363 25.10 9.73 7.51
CA PRO A 363 26.31 9.89 6.71
C PRO A 363 25.91 9.99 5.22
N GLY A 364 26.63 10.81 4.45
CA GLY A 364 26.40 10.87 3.00
C GLY A 364 26.57 9.48 2.37
N ASN A 365 25.60 9.13 1.55
CA ASN A 365 25.39 7.83 0.90
C ASN A 365 25.33 7.96 -0.63
N ASP A 366 25.33 9.19 -1.16
CA ASP A 366 25.38 9.49 -2.59
C ASP A 366 26.66 9.03 -3.32
N GLU A 367 26.67 9.18 -4.65
CA GLU A 367 27.81 8.77 -5.48
C GLU A 367 29.11 9.54 -5.19
N TYR A 368 29.06 10.77 -4.67
CA TYR A 368 30.23 11.59 -4.37
C TYR A 368 30.79 11.27 -2.98
N ALA A 369 29.93 11.02 -2.00
CA ALA A 369 30.30 10.54 -0.68
C ALA A 369 31.08 9.22 -0.81
N LEU A 370 30.58 8.28 -1.61
CA LEU A 370 31.19 6.96 -1.77
C LEU A 370 32.38 6.99 -2.74
N TYR A 371 32.22 7.65 -3.89
CA TYR A 371 33.13 7.50 -5.04
C TYR A 371 33.73 8.80 -5.57
N GLY A 372 33.64 9.93 -4.85
CA GLY A 372 34.05 11.26 -5.34
C GLY A 372 35.46 11.33 -5.95
N ASP A 373 36.45 10.63 -5.40
CA ASP A 373 37.81 10.56 -5.96
C ASP A 373 37.83 9.90 -7.35
N ILE A 374 37.04 8.85 -7.55
CA ILE A 374 36.91 8.14 -8.82
C ILE A 374 36.20 9.04 -9.83
N LEU A 375 35.12 9.71 -9.43
CA LEU A 375 34.36 10.61 -10.31
C LEU A 375 35.22 11.81 -10.75
N ALA A 376 35.99 12.40 -9.84
CA ALA A 376 36.93 13.47 -10.14
C ALA A 376 38.03 13.02 -11.11
N GLN A 377 38.54 11.80 -10.94
CA GLN A 377 39.54 11.23 -11.84
C GLN A 377 38.98 10.91 -13.24
N ALA A 378 37.73 10.42 -13.33
CA ALA A 378 37.04 10.20 -14.59
C ALA A 378 36.87 11.54 -15.35
N GLN A 379 36.40 12.58 -14.66
CA GLN A 379 36.29 13.92 -15.22
C GLN A 379 37.64 14.46 -15.73
N ALA A 380 38.72 14.25 -14.96
CA ALA A 380 40.08 14.65 -15.37
C ALA A 380 40.57 13.91 -16.63
N ASN A 381 40.04 12.71 -16.89
CA ASN A 381 40.32 11.93 -18.10
C ASN A 381 39.41 12.28 -19.28
N GLY A 382 38.45 13.20 -19.10
CA GLY A 382 37.46 13.56 -20.12
C GLY A 382 36.30 12.57 -20.24
N GLU A 383 36.12 11.70 -19.24
CA GLU A 383 34.98 10.79 -19.11
C GLU A 383 33.81 11.50 -18.40
N VAL A 384 32.60 10.98 -18.59
CA VAL A 384 31.41 11.37 -17.83
C VAL A 384 31.14 10.36 -16.73
N SER A 385 30.48 10.82 -15.67
CA SER A 385 29.93 9.98 -14.61
C SER A 385 28.41 9.94 -14.74
N CYS A 386 27.82 8.75 -14.61
CA CYS A 386 26.38 8.56 -14.67
C CYS A 386 25.92 7.63 -13.55
N ARG A 387 24.67 7.84 -13.12
CA ARG A 387 23.97 6.93 -12.21
C ARG A 387 22.79 6.29 -12.92
N ILE A 388 22.62 4.98 -12.76
CA ILE A 388 21.36 4.31 -13.09
C ILE A 388 20.62 4.11 -11.77
N ARG A 389 19.56 4.90 -11.56
CA ARG A 389 18.65 4.68 -10.45
C ARG A 389 17.71 3.54 -10.78
N VAL A 390 17.76 2.47 -10.00
CA VAL A 390 16.80 1.36 -10.10
C VAL A 390 15.78 1.46 -8.98
N LEU A 391 14.51 1.31 -9.33
CA LEU A 391 13.39 1.29 -8.39
C LEU A 391 13.04 -0.15 -8.06
N THR A 392 12.86 -0.40 -6.77
CA THR A 392 12.44 -1.70 -6.25
C THR A 392 10.92 -1.77 -6.13
N SER A 393 10.35 -2.97 -6.11
CA SER A 393 8.93 -3.19 -5.81
C SER A 393 8.55 -2.89 -4.35
N GLY A 394 9.50 -2.41 -3.54
CA GLY A 394 9.41 -2.18 -2.10
C GLY A 394 10.22 -3.21 -1.31
N GLY A 395 11.29 -2.75 -0.64
CA GLY A 395 12.14 -3.55 0.25
C GLY A 395 12.95 -4.62 -0.47
N PHE A 396 14.24 -4.37 -0.70
CA PHE A 396 15.18 -5.37 -1.20
C PHE A 396 16.17 -5.73 -0.11
N SER A 397 16.30 -7.01 0.19
CA SER A 397 17.36 -7.50 1.06
C SER A 397 18.07 -8.71 0.45
N PRO A 398 19.41 -8.79 0.54
CA PRO A 398 20.20 -9.95 0.14
C PRO A 398 19.76 -11.28 0.76
N ASP A 399 19.25 -11.23 1.98
CA ASP A 399 18.88 -12.39 2.79
C ASP A 399 17.65 -12.12 3.68
N GLY A 400 16.90 -11.06 3.38
CA GLY A 400 15.75 -10.64 4.18
C GLY A 400 16.08 -10.05 5.54
N VAL A 401 17.36 -9.83 5.88
CA VAL A 401 17.81 -9.25 7.16
C VAL A 401 18.83 -8.13 6.97
N ARG A 402 19.88 -8.38 6.18
CA ARG A 402 21.00 -7.48 5.94
C ARG A 402 20.63 -6.42 4.91
N GLY A 403 21.24 -5.25 4.99
CA GLY A 403 21.18 -4.25 3.93
C GLY A 403 22.03 -4.62 2.72
N VAL A 404 21.78 -4.01 1.57
CA VAL A 404 22.62 -4.11 0.37
C VAL A 404 23.91 -3.33 0.60
N LEU A 405 25.06 -3.88 0.19
CA LEU A 405 26.35 -3.16 0.30
C LEU A 405 26.65 -2.39 -0.99
N PRO A 406 27.39 -1.27 -0.90
CA PRO A 406 27.99 -0.61 -2.05
C PRO A 406 28.84 -1.51 -2.96
N THR A 407 29.31 -2.66 -2.44
CA THR A 407 30.12 -3.66 -3.16
C THR A 407 29.31 -4.84 -3.71
N ASP A 408 28.00 -4.89 -3.52
CA ASP A 408 27.17 -6.05 -3.87
C ASP A 408 26.76 -6.14 -5.35
N TYR A 409 27.16 -5.18 -6.21
CA TYR A 409 26.81 -5.15 -7.63
C TYR A 409 26.98 -6.51 -8.33
N GLU A 410 28.17 -7.12 -8.23
CA GLU A 410 28.51 -8.35 -8.96
C GLU A 410 27.71 -9.58 -8.48
N LYS A 411 27.08 -9.50 -7.31
CA LYS A 411 26.26 -10.58 -6.75
C LYS A 411 24.83 -10.57 -7.29
N PHE A 412 24.30 -9.39 -7.60
CA PHE A 412 22.87 -9.21 -7.87
C PHE A 412 22.55 -8.62 -9.23
N PHE A 413 23.44 -7.82 -9.80
CA PHE A 413 23.15 -7.03 -10.98
C PHE A 413 24.10 -7.35 -12.13
N ARG A 414 23.60 -7.11 -13.35
CA ARG A 414 24.44 -6.84 -14.52
C ARG A 414 23.74 -5.86 -15.45
N ILE A 415 24.51 -5.12 -16.24
CA ILE A 415 23.97 -4.15 -17.19
C ILE A 415 24.14 -4.64 -18.62
N HIS A 416 23.13 -4.39 -19.45
CA HIS A 416 23.14 -4.70 -20.87
C HIS A 416 23.41 -3.43 -21.67
N ALA A 417 24.49 -3.42 -22.44
CA ALA A 417 24.79 -2.38 -23.41
C ALA A 417 24.93 -2.95 -24.82
N LEU A 418 24.67 -2.13 -25.84
CA LEU A 418 24.93 -2.52 -27.22
C LEU A 418 26.44 -2.43 -27.52
N GLY A 419 27.02 -3.51 -28.03
CA GLY A 419 28.37 -3.52 -28.58
C GLY A 419 28.43 -2.91 -29.98
N ALA A 420 29.64 -2.55 -30.45
CA ALA A 420 29.82 -1.93 -31.77
C ALA A 420 29.33 -2.78 -32.96
N ASN A 421 29.14 -4.10 -32.76
CA ASN A 421 28.57 -5.03 -33.73
C ASN A 421 27.05 -5.26 -33.56
N GLY A 422 26.40 -4.54 -32.64
CA GLY A 422 24.99 -4.69 -32.27
C GLY A 422 24.69 -5.86 -31.33
N ALA A 423 25.70 -6.63 -30.89
CA ALA A 423 25.50 -7.68 -29.88
C ALA A 423 25.44 -7.07 -28.47
N THR A 424 24.73 -7.72 -27.56
CA THR A 424 24.72 -7.32 -26.15
C THR A 424 26.08 -7.57 -25.49
N VAL A 425 26.60 -6.56 -24.82
CA VAL A 425 27.73 -6.63 -23.90
C VAL A 425 27.17 -6.62 -22.49
N MET A 426 27.50 -7.65 -21.71
CA MET A 426 27.13 -7.76 -20.31
C MET A 426 28.22 -7.15 -19.43
N LEU A 427 27.86 -6.13 -18.67
CA LEU A 427 28.71 -5.52 -17.66
C LEU A 427 28.43 -6.30 -16.36
N GLU A 428 29.27 -7.28 -16.04
CA GLU A 428 29.06 -8.18 -14.90
C GLU A 428 29.98 -7.88 -13.72
N GLN A 429 31.05 -7.10 -13.95
CA GLN A 429 32.09 -6.83 -12.97
C GLN A 429 32.28 -5.32 -12.78
N THR A 430 32.52 -4.94 -11.54
CA THR A 430 32.95 -3.59 -11.20
C THR A 430 34.38 -3.37 -11.64
N ASN A 431 34.75 -2.12 -11.88
CA ASN A 431 36.11 -1.68 -12.18
C ASN A 431 36.74 -2.24 -13.47
N VAL A 432 35.96 -2.92 -14.31
CA VAL A 432 36.37 -3.43 -15.63
C VAL A 432 35.95 -2.46 -16.75
N ASN A 433 36.86 -2.25 -17.70
CA ASN A 433 36.57 -1.47 -18.92
C ASN A 433 35.83 -2.34 -19.94
N TYR A 434 34.60 -1.96 -20.27
CA TYR A 434 33.78 -2.62 -21.28
C TYR A 434 33.75 -1.80 -22.56
N ALA A 435 34.21 -2.39 -23.67
CA ALA A 435 34.09 -1.81 -24.98
C ALA A 435 32.66 -2.02 -25.51
N VAL A 436 31.93 -0.94 -25.71
CA VAL A 436 30.54 -0.92 -26.18
C VAL A 436 30.44 -0.01 -27.41
N GLN A 437 29.26 0.06 -28.01
CA GLN A 437 28.98 1.04 -29.04
C GLN A 437 29.17 2.44 -28.46
N GLY A 438 29.93 3.28 -29.16
CA GLY A 438 30.20 4.65 -28.73
C GLY A 438 31.45 4.84 -27.88
N GLY A 439 32.08 3.77 -27.36
CA GLY A 439 33.31 3.90 -26.61
C GLY A 439 33.51 2.83 -25.53
N THR A 440 34.08 3.24 -24.40
CA THR A 440 34.30 2.40 -23.22
C THR A 440 33.54 2.96 -22.03
N LEU A 441 33.04 2.08 -21.18
CA LEU A 441 32.48 2.44 -19.88
C LEU A 441 32.84 1.39 -18.82
N LYS A 442 32.56 1.72 -17.57
CA LYS A 442 32.88 0.91 -16.39
C LYS A 442 31.82 1.12 -15.32
N VAL A 443 31.44 0.04 -14.65
CA VAL A 443 30.64 0.09 -13.41
C VAL A 443 31.57 0.28 -12.23
N ILE A 444 31.24 1.20 -11.33
CA ILE A 444 32.04 1.52 -10.14
C ILE A 444 31.54 0.76 -8.91
N GLY A 445 30.23 0.79 -8.65
CA GLY A 445 29.59 0.16 -7.49
C GLY A 445 28.17 0.66 -7.30
N LEU A 446 27.61 0.44 -6.10
CA LEU A 446 26.28 0.89 -5.71
C LEU A 446 26.36 2.08 -4.74
N SER A 447 25.42 3.01 -4.82
CA SER A 447 25.21 4.14 -3.89
C SER A 447 23.73 4.30 -3.56
N ASP A 448 23.36 5.34 -2.78
CA ASP A 448 22.02 5.47 -2.17
C ASP A 448 21.69 4.24 -1.32
N LEU A 449 22.61 3.95 -0.38
CA LEU A 449 22.47 2.85 0.57
C LEU A 449 22.91 3.32 1.95
N GLY A 450 24.17 3.68 2.14
CA GLY A 450 24.67 4.05 3.45
C GLY A 450 26.09 4.56 3.37
N GLY A 451 26.69 4.83 4.53
CA GLY A 451 27.99 5.49 4.58
C GLY A 451 29.14 4.65 3.98
N LYS A 452 30.25 5.32 3.69
CA LYS A 452 31.43 4.73 3.06
C LYS A 452 32.25 3.85 4.01
N GLU A 453 32.71 2.71 3.51
CA GLU A 453 33.61 1.80 4.26
C GLU A 453 34.86 2.51 4.77
N GLY A 454 35.19 2.28 6.05
CA GLY A 454 36.34 2.84 6.73
C GLY A 454 36.13 4.26 7.28
N GLU A 455 35.05 4.95 6.93
CA GLU A 455 34.68 6.23 7.52
C GLU A 455 33.83 6.02 8.78
N ASN A 456 34.10 6.76 9.85
CA ASN A 456 33.34 6.70 11.11
C ASN A 456 33.14 5.28 11.70
N GLY A 457 34.06 4.35 11.40
CA GLY A 457 33.98 2.95 11.85
C GLY A 457 33.03 2.07 11.04
N ILE A 458 32.53 2.53 9.90
CA ILE A 458 31.66 1.76 9.00
C ILE A 458 32.45 0.61 8.36
N LEU A 459 31.87 -0.58 8.41
CA LEU A 459 32.36 -1.78 7.75
C LEU A 459 31.28 -2.31 6.82
N TYR A 460 31.69 -2.83 5.65
CA TYR A 460 30.78 -3.51 4.73
C TYR A 460 30.65 -4.99 5.11
N ASP A 461 30.02 -5.23 6.24
CA ASP A 461 29.73 -6.55 6.78
C ASP A 461 28.26 -6.63 7.23
N ASP A 462 27.93 -7.62 8.05
CA ASP A 462 26.58 -7.81 8.56
C ASP A 462 26.14 -6.69 9.53
N CYS A 463 27.02 -5.74 9.89
CA CYS A 463 26.72 -4.54 10.68
C CYS A 463 26.42 -3.29 9.84
N TYR A 464 26.43 -3.40 8.52
CA TYR A 464 26.14 -2.28 7.64
C TYR A 464 24.69 -1.83 7.74
N ASP A 465 24.49 -0.57 8.15
CA ASP A 465 23.17 0.07 8.25
C ASP A 465 22.90 0.84 6.96
N GLU A 466 22.16 0.20 6.04
CA GLU A 466 21.59 0.91 4.90
C GLU A 466 20.42 1.78 5.33
N ASP A 467 20.12 2.78 4.52
CA ASP A 467 19.09 3.77 4.76
C ASP A 467 17.66 3.21 4.65
N GLY A 468 17.51 2.13 3.88
CA GLY A 468 16.30 1.34 3.68
C GLY A 468 15.42 1.87 2.55
N ASP A 469 15.95 2.74 1.69
CA ASP A 469 15.16 3.40 0.66
C ASP A 469 14.73 2.44 -0.46
N ASN A 470 13.81 2.89 -1.30
CA ASN A 470 13.15 2.05 -2.30
C ASN A 470 13.87 2.03 -3.65
N TYR A 471 15.08 2.58 -3.72
CA TYR A 471 15.91 2.57 -4.91
C TYR A 471 17.36 2.31 -4.57
N ILE A 472 18.13 1.99 -5.60
CA ILE A 472 19.57 1.77 -5.52
C ILE A 472 20.18 2.46 -6.74
N ASP A 473 21.27 3.19 -6.54
CA ASP A 473 21.99 3.83 -7.63
C ASP A 473 23.18 2.98 -8.07
N ILE A 474 23.26 2.64 -9.35
CA ILE A 474 24.42 1.97 -9.95
C ILE A 474 25.29 3.04 -10.61
N ILE A 475 26.53 3.18 -10.15
CA ILE A 475 27.42 4.25 -10.60
C ILE A 475 28.32 3.77 -11.72
N LEU A 476 28.43 4.58 -12.79
CA LEU A 476 29.23 4.30 -13.97
C LEU A 476 30.10 5.49 -14.36
N VAL A 477 31.25 5.19 -14.97
CA VAL A 477 32.12 6.20 -15.63
C VAL A 477 32.52 5.73 -17.03
N GLY A 478 32.74 6.67 -17.95
CA GLY A 478 33.19 6.35 -19.30
C GLY A 478 32.86 7.39 -20.36
N ASP A 479 32.89 6.97 -21.62
CA ASP A 479 32.54 7.82 -22.76
C ASP A 479 31.03 8.13 -22.77
N ASP A 480 30.65 9.39 -23.00
CA ASP A 480 29.25 9.81 -23.09
C ASP A 480 28.44 8.99 -24.12
N ALA A 481 29.04 8.77 -25.29
CA ALA A 481 28.44 7.99 -26.36
C ALA A 481 28.30 6.50 -25.97
N ALA A 482 29.13 5.98 -25.08
CA ALA A 482 29.00 4.62 -24.55
C ALA A 482 27.79 4.50 -23.61
N MET A 483 27.60 5.46 -22.71
CA MET A 483 26.47 5.48 -21.76
C MET A 483 25.12 5.44 -22.47
N ARG A 484 25.00 6.14 -23.60
CA ARG A 484 23.79 6.19 -24.44
C ARG A 484 23.39 4.85 -25.07
N ASN A 485 24.24 3.83 -25.00
CA ASN A 485 23.98 2.50 -25.54
C ASN A 485 23.63 1.46 -24.46
N ILE A 486 23.49 1.88 -23.20
CA ILE A 486 22.89 1.07 -22.14
C ILE A 486 21.41 0.87 -22.45
N THR A 487 20.91 -0.33 -22.22
CA THR A 487 19.55 -0.74 -22.59
C THR A 487 18.75 -1.29 -21.42
N HIS A 488 19.36 -2.08 -20.54
CA HIS A 488 18.67 -2.75 -19.43
C HIS A 488 19.59 -2.92 -18.23
N VAL A 489 18.98 -2.97 -17.05
CA VAL A 489 19.54 -3.60 -15.85
C VAL A 489 18.90 -4.96 -15.71
N GLU A 490 19.69 -5.98 -15.42
CA GLU A 490 19.19 -7.32 -15.12
C GLU A 490 19.52 -7.67 -13.67
N ILE A 491 18.56 -8.27 -12.98
CA ILE A 491 18.76 -9.10 -11.80
C ILE A 491 18.68 -10.55 -12.26
N PRO A 492 19.80 -11.28 -12.39
CA PRO A 492 19.76 -12.67 -12.82
C PRO A 492 19.12 -13.60 -11.79
N SER A 493 18.97 -13.13 -10.54
CA SER A 493 18.50 -13.91 -9.39
C SER A 493 19.39 -15.15 -9.20
N LEU A 494 18.82 -16.34 -8.99
CA LEU A 494 19.59 -17.58 -8.74
C LEU A 494 20.26 -18.17 -9.99
N ALA A 495 20.13 -17.54 -11.16
CA ALA A 495 20.74 -18.02 -12.39
C ALA A 495 22.23 -17.67 -12.48
N GLY A 496 23.05 -18.56 -13.05
CA GLY A 496 24.44 -18.22 -13.42
C GLY A 496 25.41 -18.00 -12.25
N GLY A 497 25.03 -18.34 -11.01
CA GLY A 497 25.86 -18.13 -9.81
C GLY A 497 25.63 -16.79 -9.11
N TYR A 498 24.64 -16.03 -9.56
CA TYR A 498 24.15 -14.83 -8.88
C TYR A 498 23.29 -15.18 -7.66
N SER A 499 23.05 -14.16 -6.84
CA SER A 499 22.15 -14.19 -5.69
C SER A 499 20.81 -13.55 -6.04
N ALA A 500 19.76 -13.95 -5.34
CA ALA A 500 18.44 -13.32 -5.42
C ALA A 500 18.26 -12.31 -4.29
N PHE A 501 17.44 -11.28 -4.53
CA PHE A 501 16.88 -10.46 -3.47
C PHE A 501 15.66 -11.13 -2.84
N TYR A 502 15.35 -10.73 -1.62
CA TYR A 502 14.20 -11.17 -0.83
C TYR A 502 13.52 -9.94 -0.24
N ASN A 503 12.22 -10.05 0.04
CA ASN A 503 11.56 -9.04 0.85
C ASN A 503 12.19 -9.06 2.26
N PRO A 504 12.30 -7.91 2.95
CA PRO A 504 12.58 -7.86 4.37
C PRO A 504 11.67 -8.79 5.19
N GLY A 505 12.15 -9.33 6.31
CA GLY A 505 11.31 -10.10 7.24
C GLY A 505 11.45 -11.64 7.22
N GLY A 506 12.49 -12.20 6.60
CA GLY A 506 12.61 -13.66 6.47
C GLY A 506 13.89 -14.09 5.78
N PRO A 507 14.65 -15.11 6.25
CA PRO A 507 16.12 -15.13 6.22
C PRO A 507 16.70 -15.56 4.85
N GLY A 508 15.97 -15.25 3.77
CA GLY A 508 16.33 -15.45 2.39
C GLY A 508 16.83 -16.86 2.11
N PRO A 509 18.16 -17.04 1.93
CA PRO A 509 18.74 -18.35 1.60
C PRO A 509 18.77 -19.36 2.76
N THR A 510 18.54 -18.94 4.01
CA THR A 510 18.68 -19.81 5.21
C THR A 510 17.39 -19.91 6.06
N PRO A 511 16.27 -20.41 5.51
CA PRO A 511 14.99 -20.50 6.23
C PRO A 511 15.05 -21.45 7.44
N TYR A 512 14.43 -21.05 8.55
CA TYR A 512 14.18 -21.97 9.67
C TYR A 512 13.30 -23.16 9.26
N PRO A 513 13.59 -24.37 9.78
CA PRO A 513 12.76 -25.53 9.49
C PRO A 513 11.30 -25.31 9.92
N ASN A 514 10.36 -25.60 9.01
CA ASN A 514 8.91 -25.52 9.21
C ASN A 514 8.32 -24.10 9.32
N VAL A 515 9.12 -23.04 9.16
CA VAL A 515 8.62 -21.68 8.96
C VAL A 515 8.60 -21.40 7.45
N ARG A 516 7.56 -20.73 6.97
CA ARG A 516 7.49 -20.28 5.57
C ARG A 516 7.86 -18.80 5.48
N TYR A 517 8.79 -18.50 4.58
CA TYR A 517 9.25 -17.16 4.26
C TYR A 517 8.91 -16.81 2.81
N THR A 518 9.02 -15.52 2.50
CA THR A 518 8.93 -15.01 1.13
C THR A 518 9.94 -15.70 0.24
N ALA A 519 9.56 -15.91 -1.02
CA ALA A 519 10.40 -16.54 -2.00
C ALA A 519 11.50 -15.59 -2.50
N PRO A 520 12.58 -16.10 -3.10
CA PRO A 520 13.52 -15.26 -3.83
C PRO A 520 12.82 -14.49 -4.95
N GLY A 521 13.29 -13.28 -5.24
CA GLY A 521 12.89 -12.53 -6.43
C GLY A 521 13.20 -13.31 -7.71
N PRO A 522 12.33 -13.24 -8.74
CA PRO A 522 12.60 -13.89 -10.02
C PRO A 522 13.76 -13.22 -10.76
N PRO A 523 14.30 -13.86 -11.81
CA PRO A 523 15.10 -13.16 -12.80
C PRO A 523 14.29 -12.01 -13.41
N ASP A 524 14.89 -10.84 -13.49
CA ASP A 524 14.23 -9.63 -13.91
C ASP A 524 15.12 -8.83 -14.86
N LEU A 525 14.52 -8.24 -15.89
CA LEU A 525 15.20 -7.50 -16.94
C LEU A 525 14.46 -6.18 -17.18
N GLU A 526 14.93 -5.14 -16.49
CA GLU A 526 14.29 -3.83 -16.45
C GLU A 526 14.91 -2.89 -17.49
N PRO A 527 14.12 -2.34 -18.43
CA PRO A 527 14.60 -1.36 -19.39
C PRO A 527 15.13 -0.09 -18.71
N VAL A 528 16.28 0.39 -19.18
CA VAL A 528 16.85 1.66 -18.72
C VAL A 528 16.29 2.81 -19.53
N ARG A 529 15.55 3.69 -18.86
CA ARG A 529 15.06 4.94 -19.42
C ARG A 529 16.20 5.93 -19.57
N MET A 530 16.42 6.39 -20.80
CA MET A 530 17.47 7.35 -21.14
C MET A 530 17.06 8.78 -20.71
N ALA A 531 17.73 9.33 -19.70
CA ALA A 531 17.45 10.66 -19.17
C ALA A 531 18.71 11.55 -19.07
N LEU A 532 19.67 11.34 -19.98
CA LEU A 532 20.87 12.16 -20.07
C LEU A 532 20.59 13.57 -20.62
N ASP A 533 19.76 13.68 -21.67
CA ASP A 533 19.45 14.99 -22.29
C ASP A 533 18.30 15.74 -21.60
N ASN A 534 17.40 14.99 -20.97
CA ASN A 534 16.33 15.51 -20.13
C ASN A 534 16.36 14.69 -18.84
N PRO A 535 16.77 15.26 -17.70
CA PRO A 535 16.90 14.53 -16.45
C PRO A 535 15.63 13.86 -15.94
N MET A 536 14.47 14.30 -16.42
CA MET A 536 13.16 13.79 -16.01
C MET A 536 12.99 13.90 -14.50
N ARG A 537 12.97 15.15 -14.04
CA ARG A 537 12.79 15.51 -12.62
C ARG A 537 11.46 16.22 -12.43
N VAL A 538 10.96 16.18 -11.21
CA VAL A 538 9.71 16.81 -10.79
C VAL A 538 9.91 18.31 -10.55
N SER A 539 11.09 18.73 -10.11
CA SER A 539 11.53 20.12 -9.99
C SER A 539 12.84 20.37 -10.75
N ASN A 540 13.11 21.63 -11.08
CA ASN A 540 14.30 22.10 -11.81
C ASN A 540 15.29 22.82 -10.89
#